data_AF-A0A923D5U5-F1
#
_entry.id   AF-A0A923D5U5-F1
#
_cell.length_a   1.000
_cell.length_b   1.000
_cell.length_c   1.000
_cell.angle_alpha   90.00
_cell.angle_beta   90.00
_cell.angle_gamma   90.00
#
_symmetry.space_group_name_H-M   'P 1'
#
loop_
_entity.id
_entity.type
_entity.pdbx_description
1 polymer ?
#
loop_
_entity_poly.entity_id
_entity_poly.type
_entity_poly.pdbx_seq_one_letter_code
_entity_poly.pdbx_strand_id
1 'polypeptide(L)'
;ALGFKALGERLVSYFIDNGLMRQGEPQRVVALFREIGIPVVIIPAQKAFFAALKGVVDPEEKREAITQTFYSDVFRKLVLESGARHLLQGTILTDVDETVAGIKRQHNVFEQLGIDPQKAFGYKILEPLIELRKDGVRKLGQALGLPEAVFMRPPFPGPALAARVIGEVTPEKIRTVRKATAIVEKALGGSGAFQYLAILHDDRVTGMKDGKRVFGNQIEIRCWDSLDARVARPTRLPFDTLEKIAARIVDAIPGVVSVTYNITPKPPSTIEAV
;
A
#
# COMPACT_ATOMS: atom_id res chain seq x y z
N ALA A 1 -10.90 15.60 -4.39
CA ALA A 1 -11.17 16.58 -5.47
C ALA A 1 -12.65 16.78 -5.71
N LEU A 2 -13.41 15.78 -6.22
CA LEU A 2 -14.84 15.93 -6.49
C LEU A 2 -15.64 16.42 -5.26
N GLY A 3 -15.43 15.77 -4.11
CA GLY A 3 -16.05 16.18 -2.86
C GLY A 3 -15.72 17.62 -2.46
N PHE A 4 -14.48 18.08 -2.70
CA PHE A 4 -14.08 19.46 -2.38
C PHE A 4 -14.73 20.45 -3.33
N LYS A 5 -14.83 20.13 -4.62
CA LYS A 5 -15.56 20.94 -5.61
C LYS A 5 -17.04 21.11 -5.22
N ALA A 6 -17.65 20.10 -4.62
CA ALA A 6 -19.06 20.13 -4.21
C ALA A 6 -19.31 20.77 -2.83
N LEU A 7 -18.40 20.54 -1.87
CA LEU A 7 -18.64 20.89 -0.46
C LEU A 7 -17.78 22.06 0.04
N GLY A 8 -16.71 22.40 -0.68
CA GLY A 8 -15.74 23.41 -0.27
C GLY A 8 -15.16 23.10 1.12
N GLU A 9 -15.17 24.11 1.98
CA GLU A 9 -14.65 24.05 3.35
C GLU A 9 -15.42 23.10 4.28
N ARG A 10 -16.62 22.66 3.88
CA ARG A 10 -17.37 21.64 4.64
C ARG A 10 -16.78 20.24 4.51
N LEU A 11 -15.86 20.02 3.57
CA LEU A 11 -15.15 18.75 3.44
C LEU A 11 -13.95 18.72 4.38
N VAL A 12 -13.97 17.77 5.31
CA VAL A 12 -12.80 17.41 6.11
C VAL A 12 -12.09 16.24 5.46
N SER A 13 -10.79 16.39 5.15
CA SER A 13 -9.97 15.33 4.57
C SER A 13 -8.87 14.91 5.53
N TYR A 14 -8.88 13.63 5.90
CA TYR A 14 -7.86 13.03 6.75
C TYR A 14 -6.96 12.09 5.95
N PHE A 15 -5.66 12.13 6.22
CA PHE A 15 -4.71 11.12 5.80
C PHE A 15 -4.22 10.36 7.05
N ILE A 16 -4.60 9.10 7.19
CA ILE A 16 -4.17 8.27 8.33
C ILE A 16 -2.78 7.71 8.03
N ASP A 17 -1.75 8.23 8.70
CA ASP A 17 -0.40 7.70 8.61
C ASP A 17 -0.26 6.50 9.55
N ASN A 18 -0.50 5.31 8.97
CA ASN A 18 -0.37 4.02 9.63
C ASN A 18 1.09 3.56 9.80
N GLY A 19 2.08 4.28 9.26
CA GLY A 19 3.49 3.91 9.35
C GLY A 19 3.91 2.75 8.45
N LEU A 20 3.01 2.20 7.63
CA LEU A 20 3.24 1.09 6.71
C LEU A 20 3.41 1.57 5.25
N MET A 21 3.28 2.86 5.00
CA MET A 21 3.38 3.45 3.65
C MET A 21 4.82 3.52 3.13
N ARG A 22 4.95 3.76 1.82
CA ARG A 22 6.23 4.04 1.12
C ARG A 22 6.94 5.28 1.67
N GLN A 23 8.22 5.40 1.32
CA GLN A 23 9.05 6.53 1.74
C GLN A 23 8.49 7.86 1.19
N GLY A 24 8.28 8.81 2.11
CA GLY A 24 7.79 10.16 1.80
C GLY A 24 6.33 10.20 1.32
N GLU A 25 5.59 9.08 1.41
CA GLU A 25 4.23 9.00 0.88
C GLU A 25 3.25 9.95 1.56
N PRO A 26 3.15 10.02 2.91
CA PRO A 26 2.22 10.93 3.56
C PRO A 26 2.47 12.40 3.16
N GLN A 27 3.73 12.82 3.13
CA GLN A 27 4.12 14.18 2.78
C GLN A 27 3.80 14.50 1.32
N ARG A 28 4.05 13.54 0.41
CA ARG A 28 3.74 13.70 -1.03
C ARG A 28 2.25 13.85 -1.25
N VAL A 29 1.42 13.05 -0.59
CA VAL A 29 -0.05 13.15 -0.70
C VAL A 29 -0.53 14.51 -0.21
N VAL A 30 -0.05 14.98 0.94
CA VAL A 30 -0.47 16.30 1.44
C VAL A 30 0.00 17.44 0.54
N ALA A 31 1.23 17.39 0.04
CA ALA A 31 1.75 18.41 -0.89
C ALA A 31 0.89 18.49 -2.16
N LEU A 32 0.58 17.34 -2.75
CA LEU A 32 -0.24 17.22 -3.94
C LEU A 32 -1.65 17.79 -3.75
N PHE A 33 -2.32 17.46 -2.66
CA PHE A 33 -3.66 17.99 -2.40
C PHE A 33 -3.64 19.48 -2.07
N ARG A 34 -2.54 19.98 -1.47
CA ARG A 34 -2.33 21.41 -1.23
C ARG A 34 -2.20 22.20 -2.54
N GLU A 35 -1.54 21.66 -3.57
CA GLU A 35 -1.40 22.32 -4.89
C GLU A 35 -2.75 22.61 -5.55
N ILE A 36 -3.77 21.79 -5.27
CA ILE A 36 -5.14 21.94 -5.78
C ILE A 36 -6.10 22.58 -4.74
N GLY A 37 -5.55 23.18 -3.68
CA GLY A 37 -6.31 23.92 -2.67
C GLY A 37 -7.10 23.06 -1.69
N ILE A 38 -6.86 21.75 -1.62
CA ILE A 38 -7.59 20.84 -0.73
C ILE A 38 -6.79 20.63 0.57
N PRO A 39 -7.30 21.08 1.73
CA PRO A 39 -6.63 20.85 3.00
C PRO A 39 -6.72 19.37 3.38
N VAL A 40 -5.59 18.77 3.74
CA VAL A 40 -5.50 17.39 4.23
C VAL A 40 -4.78 17.38 5.56
N VAL A 41 -5.42 16.82 6.59
CA VAL A 41 -4.88 16.68 7.93
C VAL A 41 -4.23 15.30 8.07
N ILE A 42 -2.93 15.25 8.40
CA ILE A 42 -2.25 13.98 8.68
C ILE A 42 -2.56 13.56 10.11
N ILE A 43 -3.11 12.35 10.25
CA ILE A 43 -3.39 11.73 11.54
C ILE A 43 -2.30 10.70 11.84
N PRO A 44 -1.47 10.92 12.88
CA PRO A 44 -0.44 9.95 13.26
C PRO A 44 -1.09 8.74 13.92
N ALA A 45 -1.03 7.58 13.27
CA ALA A 45 -1.62 6.34 13.77
C ALA A 45 -0.62 5.20 13.90
N GLN A 46 0.66 5.40 13.57
CA GLN A 46 1.66 4.34 13.51
C GLN A 46 1.70 3.46 14.78
N LYS A 47 1.59 4.07 15.97
CA LYS A 47 1.60 3.35 17.25
C LYS A 47 0.47 2.33 17.37
N ALA A 48 -0.74 2.68 16.93
CA ALA A 48 -1.90 1.78 16.98
C ALA A 48 -1.68 0.59 16.04
N PHE A 49 -1.27 0.83 14.80
CA PHE A 49 -1.03 -0.22 13.81
C PHE A 49 0.10 -1.17 14.22
N PHE A 50 1.23 -0.64 14.72
CA PHE A 50 2.33 -1.51 15.19
C PHE A 50 1.99 -2.27 16.46
N ALA A 51 1.11 -1.74 17.33
CA ALA A 51 0.62 -2.48 18.49
C ALA A 51 -0.27 -3.65 18.07
N ALA A 52 -1.19 -3.43 17.11
CA ALA A 52 -2.09 -4.46 16.59
C ALA A 52 -1.37 -5.56 15.80
N LEU A 53 -0.25 -5.25 15.16
CA LEU A 53 0.55 -6.21 14.39
C LEU A 53 1.56 -7.01 15.23
N LYS A 54 1.68 -6.70 16.52
CA LYS A 54 2.65 -7.36 17.40
C LYS A 54 2.33 -8.85 17.54
N GLY A 55 3.30 -9.70 17.21
CA GLY A 55 3.18 -11.16 17.24
C GLY A 55 2.35 -11.76 16.11
N VAL A 56 1.76 -10.96 15.21
CA VAL A 56 0.93 -11.45 14.11
C VAL A 56 1.81 -11.81 12.92
N VAL A 57 1.79 -13.08 12.52
CA VAL A 57 2.63 -13.61 11.44
C VAL A 57 1.81 -14.02 10.22
N ASP A 58 0.58 -14.50 10.42
CA ASP A 58 -0.30 -14.96 9.35
C ASP A 58 -0.70 -13.78 8.43
N PRO A 59 -0.59 -13.92 7.10
CA PRO A 59 -0.92 -12.85 6.17
C PRO A 59 -2.36 -12.32 6.24
N GLU A 60 -3.33 -13.21 6.42
CA GLU A 60 -4.74 -12.85 6.49
C GLU A 60 -5.06 -12.21 7.85
N GLU A 61 -4.51 -12.73 8.95
CA GLU A 61 -4.60 -12.07 10.26
C GLU A 61 -3.95 -10.68 10.26
N LYS A 62 -2.80 -10.50 9.60
CA LYS A 62 -2.19 -9.17 9.43
C LYS A 62 -3.12 -8.22 8.69
N ARG A 63 -3.77 -8.68 7.62
CA ARG A 63 -4.74 -7.89 6.85
C ARG A 63 -5.94 -7.51 7.71
N GLU A 64 -6.48 -8.46 8.48
CA GLU A 64 -7.60 -8.23 9.37
C GLU A 64 -7.24 -7.23 10.47
N ALA A 65 -6.10 -7.41 11.14
CA ALA A 65 -5.61 -6.49 12.17
C ALA A 65 -5.46 -5.06 11.65
N ILE A 66 -4.87 -4.88 10.46
CA ILE A 66 -4.75 -3.56 9.81
C ILE A 66 -6.13 -2.95 9.54
N THR A 67 -7.07 -3.76 9.05
CA THR A 67 -8.44 -3.32 8.73
C THR A 67 -9.19 -2.89 9.99
N GLN A 68 -9.16 -3.72 11.04
CA GLN A 68 -9.79 -3.42 12.32
C GLN A 68 -9.21 -2.17 12.97
N THR A 69 -7.88 -2.05 13.05
CA THR A 69 -7.25 -0.87 13.63
C THR A 69 -7.58 0.40 12.86
N PHE A 70 -7.66 0.33 11.53
CA PHE A 70 -8.08 1.48 10.72
C PHE A 70 -9.50 1.93 11.10
N TYR A 71 -10.48 1.02 11.05
CA TYR A 71 -11.89 1.40 11.22
C TYR A 71 -12.28 1.63 12.68
N SER A 72 -11.92 0.71 13.56
CA SER A 72 -12.40 0.67 14.95
C SER A 72 -11.63 1.62 15.86
N ASP A 73 -10.29 1.68 15.73
CA ASP A 73 -9.45 2.43 16.68
C ASP A 73 -9.17 3.87 16.23
N VAL A 74 -8.97 4.07 14.92
CA VAL A 74 -8.54 5.36 14.37
C VAL A 74 -9.69 6.11 13.72
N PHE A 75 -10.29 5.53 12.69
CA PHE A 75 -11.26 6.22 11.85
C PHE A 75 -12.55 6.56 12.59
N ARG A 76 -13.07 5.62 13.40
CA ARG A 76 -14.23 5.88 14.28
C ARG A 76 -14.06 7.13 15.14
N LYS A 77 -12.90 7.28 15.78
CA LYS A 77 -12.61 8.43 16.64
C LYS A 77 -12.64 9.73 15.84
N LEU A 78 -12.02 9.75 14.65
CA LEU A 78 -12.02 10.92 13.77
C LEU A 78 -13.42 11.32 13.33
N VAL A 79 -14.29 10.36 12.99
CA VAL A 79 -15.66 10.68 12.58
C VAL A 79 -16.44 11.29 13.74
N LEU A 80 -16.37 10.70 14.93
CA LEU A 80 -17.04 11.22 16.13
C LEU A 80 -16.54 12.64 16.49
N GLU A 81 -15.23 12.88 16.44
CA GLU A 81 -14.63 14.19 16.72
C GLU A 81 -14.97 15.24 15.65
N SER A 82 -15.08 14.83 14.38
CA SER A 82 -15.41 15.74 13.28
C SER A 82 -16.89 16.17 13.26
N GLY A 83 -17.78 15.41 13.90
CA GLY A 83 -19.23 15.60 13.78
C GLY A 83 -19.78 15.36 12.36
N ALA A 84 -19.00 14.71 11.49
CA ALA A 84 -19.40 14.46 10.11
C ALA A 84 -20.59 13.49 10.04
N ARG A 85 -21.65 13.91 9.35
CA ARG A 85 -22.85 13.08 9.11
C ARG A 85 -22.76 12.23 7.85
N HIS A 86 -21.78 12.52 6.98
CA HIS A 86 -21.59 11.83 5.70
C HIS A 86 -20.13 11.49 5.48
N LEU A 87 -19.86 10.30 4.95
CA LEU A 87 -18.56 9.84 4.51
C LEU A 87 -18.58 9.69 2.99
N LEU A 88 -17.61 10.31 2.30
CA LEU A 88 -17.41 10.07 0.87
C LEU A 88 -16.49 8.86 0.67
N GLN A 89 -16.96 7.86 -0.07
CA GLN A 89 -16.15 6.70 -0.46
C GLN A 89 -15.87 6.73 -1.97
N GLY A 90 -14.62 6.46 -2.34
CA GLY A 90 -14.14 6.47 -3.73
C GLY A 90 -14.51 5.22 -4.53
N THR A 91 -15.55 4.52 -4.12
CA THR A 91 -16.06 3.28 -4.71
C THR A 91 -16.40 3.44 -6.19
N ILE A 92 -15.96 2.51 -7.04
CA ILE A 92 -16.22 2.54 -8.50
C ILE A 92 -16.97 1.29 -8.98
N LEU A 93 -17.60 1.37 -10.15
CA LEU A 93 -18.41 0.28 -10.71
C LEU A 93 -17.62 -1.03 -10.84
N THR A 94 -16.35 -0.93 -11.19
CA THR A 94 -15.45 -2.09 -11.29
C THR A 94 -15.27 -2.80 -9.95
N ASP A 95 -15.27 -2.07 -8.84
CA ASP A 95 -15.16 -2.67 -7.52
C ASP A 95 -16.47 -3.38 -7.14
N VAL A 96 -17.64 -2.89 -7.60
CA VAL A 96 -18.95 -3.53 -7.36
C VAL A 96 -19.01 -4.86 -8.11
N ASP A 97 -18.67 -4.83 -9.40
CA ASP A 97 -18.63 -6.00 -10.27
C ASP A 97 -17.73 -7.10 -9.67
N GLU A 98 -16.55 -6.73 -9.15
CA GLU A 98 -15.61 -7.66 -8.53
C GLU A 98 -16.09 -8.21 -7.17
N THR A 99 -16.93 -7.49 -6.43
CA THR A 99 -17.51 -7.99 -5.17
C THR A 99 -18.71 -8.88 -5.41
N VAL A 100 -19.58 -8.58 -6.38
CA VAL A 100 -20.66 -9.49 -6.79
C VAL A 100 -20.08 -10.80 -7.34
N ALA A 101 -18.92 -10.75 -8.01
CA ALA A 101 -18.20 -11.92 -8.45
C ALA A 101 -17.43 -12.67 -7.34
N GLY A 102 -17.44 -12.19 -6.09
CA GLY A 102 -16.74 -12.80 -4.96
C GLY A 102 -15.21 -12.65 -4.96
N ILE A 103 -14.67 -11.74 -5.79
CA ILE A 103 -13.23 -11.56 -6.03
C ILE A 103 -12.63 -10.49 -5.11
N LYS A 104 -13.39 -9.43 -4.77
CA LYS A 104 -12.96 -8.38 -3.82
C LYS A 104 -13.79 -8.38 -2.54
N ARG A 105 -13.11 -8.43 -1.38
CA ARG A 105 -13.71 -8.24 -0.05
C ARG A 105 -13.86 -6.76 0.36
N GLN A 106 -13.21 -5.81 -0.33
CA GLN A 106 -13.10 -4.42 0.14
C GLN A 106 -14.38 -3.59 0.01
N HIS A 107 -15.22 -3.89 -0.98
CA HIS A 107 -16.58 -3.41 -0.99
C HIS A 107 -17.32 -4.14 0.12
N ASN A 108 -17.99 -3.40 0.99
CA ASN A 108 -18.74 -3.94 2.12
C ASN A 108 -17.91 -4.36 3.33
N VAL A 109 -16.71 -3.82 3.58
CA VAL A 109 -16.00 -4.08 4.86
C VAL A 109 -16.93 -3.86 6.06
N PHE A 110 -17.74 -2.80 6.04
CA PHE A 110 -18.67 -2.55 7.13
C PHE A 110 -19.80 -3.60 7.22
N GLU A 111 -20.50 -3.92 6.14
CA GLU A 111 -21.54 -4.96 6.16
C GLU A 111 -20.99 -6.38 6.41
N GLN A 112 -19.80 -6.70 5.90
CA GLN A 112 -19.11 -7.99 6.14
C GLN A 112 -18.64 -8.13 7.59
N LEU A 113 -18.26 -7.01 8.22
CA LEU A 113 -18.02 -6.95 9.66
C LEU A 113 -19.33 -6.86 10.47
N GLY A 114 -20.50 -6.87 9.81
CA GLY A 114 -21.82 -6.75 10.47
C GLY A 114 -22.10 -5.36 11.06
N ILE A 115 -21.35 -4.34 10.63
CA ILE A 115 -21.36 -2.98 11.14
C ILE A 115 -22.24 -2.11 10.25
N ASP A 116 -23.43 -1.76 10.74
CA ASP A 116 -24.23 -0.67 10.17
C ASP A 116 -23.53 0.66 10.48
N PRO A 117 -22.99 1.39 9.48
CA PRO A 117 -22.20 2.61 9.73
C PRO A 117 -23.01 3.71 10.42
N GLN A 118 -24.32 3.77 10.17
CA GLN A 118 -25.19 4.75 10.80
C GLN A 118 -25.41 4.42 12.28
N LYS A 119 -25.56 3.14 12.64
CA LYS A 119 -25.68 2.70 14.04
C LYS A 119 -24.35 2.71 14.79
N ALA A 120 -23.26 2.31 14.16
CA ALA A 120 -21.96 2.13 14.81
C ALA A 120 -21.16 3.43 14.94
N PHE A 121 -21.32 4.33 13.97
CA PHE A 121 -20.48 5.51 13.82
C PHE A 121 -21.24 6.82 13.55
N GLY A 122 -22.56 6.77 13.32
CA GLY A 122 -23.39 7.97 13.20
C GLY A 122 -23.31 8.72 11.86
N TYR A 123 -22.78 8.08 10.80
CA TYR A 123 -22.68 8.69 9.47
C TYR A 123 -23.31 7.84 8.36
N LYS A 124 -23.64 8.48 7.24
CA LYS A 124 -24.09 7.83 5.99
C LYS A 124 -22.97 7.81 4.96
N ILE A 125 -22.81 6.71 4.24
CA ILE A 125 -21.85 6.61 3.14
C ILE A 125 -22.46 7.20 1.86
N LEU A 126 -21.68 7.99 1.13
CA LEU A 126 -22.01 8.51 -0.20
C LEU A 126 -20.91 8.07 -1.17
N GLU A 127 -21.31 7.48 -2.30
CA GLU A 127 -20.40 6.84 -3.25
C GLU A 127 -20.49 7.53 -4.62
N PRO A 128 -19.93 8.74 -4.77
CA PRO A 128 -20.15 9.57 -5.95
C PRO A 128 -19.52 9.03 -7.24
N LEU A 129 -18.71 7.97 -7.16
CA LEU A 129 -18.00 7.37 -8.31
C LEU A 129 -18.55 6.00 -8.70
N ILE A 130 -19.63 5.52 -8.05
CA ILE A 130 -20.12 4.13 -8.15
C ILE A 130 -20.50 3.72 -9.58
N GLU A 131 -20.87 4.67 -10.43
CA GLU A 131 -21.24 4.42 -11.83
C GLU A 131 -20.05 4.45 -12.80
N LEU A 132 -18.85 4.82 -12.32
CA LEU A 132 -17.67 5.01 -13.18
C LEU A 132 -16.80 3.76 -13.23
N ARG A 133 -16.21 3.48 -14.40
CA ARG A 133 -15.09 2.54 -14.55
C ARG A 133 -13.75 3.25 -14.42
N LYS A 134 -12.64 2.50 -14.33
CA LYS A 134 -11.28 3.05 -14.11
C LYS A 134 -10.89 4.15 -15.09
N ASP A 135 -11.24 4.01 -16.37
CA ASP A 135 -11.01 5.01 -17.40
C ASP A 135 -11.84 6.29 -17.17
N GLY A 136 -13.10 6.15 -16.76
CA GLY A 136 -13.97 7.25 -16.37
C GLY A 136 -13.42 8.04 -15.17
N VAL A 137 -12.89 7.34 -14.17
CA VAL A 137 -12.28 7.97 -12.98
C VAL A 137 -11.03 8.77 -13.37
N ARG A 138 -10.21 8.26 -14.31
CA ARG A 138 -9.03 8.98 -14.81
C ARG A 138 -9.42 10.27 -15.55
N LYS A 139 -10.41 10.19 -16.45
CA LYS A 139 -10.95 11.36 -17.16
C LYS A 139 -11.52 12.40 -16.19
N LEU A 140 -12.24 11.94 -15.16
CA LEU A 140 -12.76 12.83 -14.11
C LEU A 140 -11.61 13.49 -13.33
N GLY A 141 -10.56 12.73 -12.97
CA GLY A 141 -9.38 13.27 -12.31
C GLY A 141 -8.72 14.39 -13.12
N GLN A 142 -8.55 14.18 -14.43
CA GLN A 142 -8.04 15.19 -15.36
C GLN A 142 -8.93 16.43 -15.41
N ALA A 143 -10.25 16.25 -15.54
CA ALA A 143 -11.21 17.36 -15.57
C ALA A 143 -11.29 18.15 -14.24
N LEU A 144 -10.88 17.53 -13.14
CA LEU A 144 -10.76 18.16 -11.82
C LEU A 144 -9.39 18.83 -11.59
N GLY A 145 -8.49 18.81 -12.58
CA GLY A 145 -7.16 19.41 -12.47
C GLY A 145 -6.19 18.62 -11.59
N LEU A 146 -6.46 17.33 -11.35
CA LEU A 146 -5.49 16.48 -10.64
C LEU A 146 -4.23 16.29 -11.51
N PRO A 147 -3.03 16.35 -10.92
CA PRO A 147 -1.82 15.97 -11.63
C PRO A 147 -1.90 14.52 -12.12
N GLU A 148 -1.33 14.25 -13.29
CA GLU A 148 -1.37 12.92 -13.91
C GLU A 148 -0.79 11.83 -13.00
N ALA A 149 0.25 12.18 -12.25
CA ALA A 149 0.89 11.31 -11.26
C ALA A 149 -0.07 10.76 -10.18
N VAL A 150 -1.24 11.36 -9.99
CA VAL A 150 -2.23 10.92 -9.00
C VAL A 150 -3.06 9.75 -9.50
N PHE A 151 -3.52 9.82 -10.75
CA PHE A 151 -4.47 8.86 -11.32
C PHE A 151 -3.84 7.83 -12.26
N MET A 152 -2.58 8.04 -12.66
CA MET A 152 -1.78 7.07 -13.41
C MET A 152 -0.90 6.18 -12.52
N ARG A 153 -0.98 6.35 -11.21
CA ARG A 153 -0.15 5.60 -10.27
C ARG A 153 -0.52 4.11 -10.23
N PRO A 154 0.46 3.19 -10.19
CA PRO A 154 0.20 1.79 -9.92
C PRO A 154 -0.51 1.59 -8.58
N PRO A 155 -1.45 0.64 -8.47
CA PRO A 155 -2.12 0.34 -7.22
C PRO A 155 -1.09 -0.05 -6.16
N PHE A 156 -1.31 0.41 -4.94
CA PHE A 156 -0.54 -0.03 -3.77
C PHE A 156 -1.45 -0.94 -2.94
N PRO A 157 -1.00 -2.16 -2.59
CA PRO A 157 -1.88 -3.13 -1.92
C PRO A 157 -2.39 -2.60 -0.59
N GLY A 158 -3.59 -3.05 -0.18
CA GLY A 158 -4.27 -2.64 1.05
C GLY A 158 -3.40 -2.68 2.32
N PRO A 159 -2.68 -3.78 2.62
CA PRO A 159 -1.77 -3.85 3.77
C PRO A 159 -0.44 -3.11 3.58
N ALA A 160 -0.27 -2.36 2.49
CA ALA A 160 0.91 -1.53 2.24
C ALA A 160 2.23 -2.31 2.31
N LEU A 161 3.24 -1.83 3.05
CA LEU A 161 4.50 -2.55 3.24
C LEU A 161 4.39 -3.77 4.18
N ALA A 162 3.27 -3.98 4.88
CA ALA A 162 3.10 -5.18 5.70
C ALA A 162 3.01 -6.46 4.85
N ALA A 163 2.49 -6.39 3.63
CA ALA A 163 2.55 -7.48 2.65
C ALA A 163 3.93 -7.63 1.97
N ARG A 164 4.92 -6.82 2.38
CA ARG A 164 6.32 -6.94 1.94
C ARG A 164 7.22 -7.59 2.98
N VAL A 165 6.66 -7.95 4.13
CA VAL A 165 7.41 -8.52 5.25
C VAL A 165 6.83 -9.90 5.56
N ILE A 166 7.65 -10.92 5.36
CA ILE A 166 7.35 -12.28 5.79
C ILE A 166 7.46 -12.34 7.33
N GLY A 167 6.50 -13.01 7.97
CA GLY A 167 6.40 -13.06 9.42
C GLY A 167 5.89 -11.77 10.06
N GLU A 168 6.34 -11.50 11.29
CA GLU A 168 5.91 -10.36 12.11
C GLU A 168 6.35 -9.01 11.52
N VAL A 169 5.47 -8.02 11.59
CA VAL A 169 5.69 -6.66 11.08
C VAL A 169 6.12 -5.71 12.20
N THR A 170 7.41 -5.36 12.24
CA THR A 170 7.96 -4.43 13.22
C THR A 170 8.37 -3.09 12.58
N PRO A 171 8.49 -1.98 13.36
CA PRO A 171 8.98 -0.71 12.84
C PRO A 171 10.35 -0.79 12.18
N GLU A 172 11.22 -1.68 12.66
CA GLU A 172 12.54 -1.92 12.09
C GLU A 172 12.46 -2.64 10.73
N LYS A 173 11.69 -3.74 10.65
CA LYS A 173 11.46 -4.47 9.41
C LYS A 173 10.82 -3.58 8.35
N ILE A 174 9.83 -2.76 8.74
CA ILE A 174 9.21 -1.78 7.84
C ILE A 174 10.19 -0.72 7.35
N ARG A 175 11.10 -0.22 8.21
CA ARG A 175 12.15 0.72 7.80
C ARG A 175 13.10 0.10 6.78
N THR A 176 13.49 -1.15 7.00
CA THR A 176 14.35 -1.94 6.10
C THR A 176 13.69 -2.12 4.74
N VAL A 177 12.48 -2.70 4.71
CA VAL A 177 11.79 -2.97 3.44
C VAL A 177 11.38 -1.69 2.71
N ARG A 178 11.09 -0.60 3.44
CA ARG A 178 10.81 0.72 2.83
C ARG A 178 12.01 1.26 2.05
N LYS A 179 13.21 1.19 2.63
CA LYS A 179 14.44 1.59 1.94
C LYS A 179 14.73 0.70 0.73
N ALA A 180 14.57 -0.61 0.88
CA ALA A 180 14.75 -1.57 -0.21
C ALA A 180 13.75 -1.30 -1.35
N THR A 181 12.49 -1.06 -1.02
CA THR A 181 11.43 -0.69 -1.98
C THR A 181 11.80 0.57 -2.75
N ALA A 182 12.28 1.63 -2.07
CA ALA A 182 12.69 2.86 -2.75
C ALA A 182 13.86 2.64 -3.73
N ILE A 183 14.80 1.76 -3.40
CA ILE A 183 15.92 1.40 -4.29
C ILE A 183 15.42 0.63 -5.51
N VAL A 184 14.56 -0.36 -5.30
CA VAL A 184 13.97 -1.18 -6.38
C VAL A 184 13.09 -0.33 -7.29
N GLU A 185 12.18 0.49 -6.73
CA GLU A 185 11.31 1.37 -7.53
C GLU A 185 12.14 2.36 -8.37
N LYS A 186 13.22 2.93 -7.80
CA LYS A 186 14.10 3.85 -8.53
C LYS A 186 14.85 3.16 -9.67
N ALA A 187 15.31 1.92 -9.47
CA ALA A 187 16.08 1.19 -10.47
C ALA A 187 15.22 0.61 -11.58
N LEU A 188 14.01 0.16 -11.27
CA LEU A 188 13.13 -0.57 -12.19
C LEU A 188 11.96 0.25 -12.74
N GLY A 189 11.80 1.51 -12.29
CA GLY A 189 10.70 2.38 -12.72
C GLY A 189 10.54 2.55 -14.24
N GLY A 190 11.64 2.43 -15.00
CA GLY A 190 11.66 2.52 -16.46
C GLY A 190 11.73 1.18 -17.19
N SER A 191 11.60 0.03 -16.50
CA SER A 191 11.79 -1.28 -17.13
C SER A 191 10.62 -1.72 -18.02
N GLY A 192 9.45 -1.08 -17.89
CA GLY A 192 8.21 -1.52 -18.53
C GLY A 192 7.57 -2.75 -17.89
N ALA A 193 8.14 -3.27 -16.78
CA ALA A 193 7.56 -4.39 -16.05
C ALA A 193 6.20 -4.02 -15.45
N PHE A 194 5.31 -5.01 -15.34
CA PHE A 194 3.98 -4.86 -14.78
C PHE A 194 4.04 -4.45 -13.30
N GLN A 195 4.93 -5.09 -12.53
CA GLN A 195 5.09 -4.81 -11.11
C GLN A 195 6.47 -5.23 -10.60
N TYR A 196 7.07 -4.43 -9.72
CA TYR A 196 8.37 -4.71 -9.09
C TYR A 196 8.39 -4.36 -7.60
N LEU A 197 8.98 -5.24 -6.80
CA LEU A 197 8.77 -5.33 -5.36
C LEU A 197 10.06 -5.75 -4.65
N ALA A 198 10.25 -5.23 -3.44
CA ALA A 198 11.21 -5.76 -2.48
C ALA A 198 10.43 -6.48 -1.36
N ILE A 199 10.81 -7.73 -1.08
CA ILE A 199 10.24 -8.54 0.01
C ILE A 199 11.34 -8.80 1.04
N LEU A 200 11.05 -8.51 2.29
CA LEU A 200 11.91 -8.85 3.42
C LEU A 200 11.53 -10.24 3.93
N HIS A 201 12.49 -11.16 3.87
CA HIS A 201 12.34 -12.49 4.45
C HIS A 201 12.46 -12.43 5.98
N ASP A 202 11.78 -13.35 6.67
CA ASP A 202 11.91 -13.51 8.12
C ASP A 202 13.22 -14.23 8.46
N ASP A 203 13.63 -15.16 7.60
CA ASP A 203 14.90 -15.87 7.70
C ASP A 203 16.08 -14.91 7.59
N ARG A 204 17.10 -15.21 8.38
CA ARG A 204 18.40 -14.54 8.36
C ARG A 204 19.44 -15.49 7.79
N VAL A 205 20.46 -14.90 7.18
CA VAL A 205 21.55 -15.63 6.51
C VAL A 205 22.90 -15.05 6.89
N THR A 206 23.96 -15.83 6.70
CA THR A 206 25.33 -15.35 6.98
C THR A 206 25.85 -14.48 5.85
N GLY A 207 26.50 -13.37 6.19
CA GLY A 207 27.28 -12.55 5.27
C GLY A 207 28.61 -12.12 5.89
N MET A 208 29.35 -11.29 5.15
CA MET A 208 30.61 -10.70 5.59
C MET A 208 30.51 -9.19 5.57
N LYS A 209 30.96 -8.52 6.64
CA LYS A 209 31.04 -7.06 6.72
C LYS A 209 32.29 -6.67 7.52
N ASP A 210 33.09 -5.76 6.96
CA ASP A 210 34.34 -5.29 7.56
C ASP A 210 35.26 -6.44 8.04
N GLY A 211 35.37 -7.49 7.22
CA GLY A 211 36.17 -8.68 7.52
C GLY A 211 35.59 -9.63 8.58
N LYS A 212 34.39 -9.36 9.11
CA LYS A 212 33.73 -10.19 10.13
C LYS A 212 32.47 -10.87 9.58
N ARG A 213 32.22 -12.10 10.04
CA ARG A 213 30.98 -12.80 9.76
C ARG A 213 29.84 -12.13 10.51
N VAL A 214 28.74 -11.86 9.81
CA VAL A 214 27.52 -11.29 10.37
C VAL A 214 26.34 -12.15 10.01
N PHE A 215 25.31 -12.15 10.85
CA PHE A 215 24.01 -12.74 10.54
C PHE A 215 23.06 -11.60 10.20
N GLY A 216 22.42 -11.62 9.04
CA GLY A 216 21.68 -10.47 8.53
C GLY A 216 20.45 -10.86 7.73
N ASN A 217 19.69 -9.84 7.36
CA ASN A 217 18.44 -9.98 6.64
C ASN A 217 18.68 -10.28 5.15
N GLN A 218 17.68 -10.90 4.52
CA GLN A 218 17.63 -11.13 3.09
C GLN A 218 16.49 -10.35 2.43
N ILE A 219 16.77 -9.70 1.31
CA ILE A 219 15.77 -9.04 0.46
C ILE A 219 15.58 -9.85 -0.82
N GLU A 220 14.36 -10.30 -1.08
CA GLU A 220 13.98 -10.87 -2.37
C GLU A 220 13.42 -9.76 -3.27
N ILE A 221 13.98 -9.64 -4.47
CA ILE A 221 13.44 -8.80 -5.54
C ILE A 221 12.46 -9.65 -6.35
N ARG A 222 11.25 -9.13 -6.54
CA ARG A 222 10.28 -9.68 -7.49
C ARG A 222 10.00 -8.64 -8.56
N CYS A 223 10.14 -8.99 -9.83
CA CYS A 223 9.81 -8.12 -10.97
C CYS A 223 9.06 -8.97 -12.00
N TRP A 224 7.89 -8.53 -12.42
CA TRP A 224 6.93 -9.35 -13.16
C TRP A 224 6.52 -8.70 -14.46
N ASP A 225 6.45 -9.52 -15.51
CA ASP A 225 5.76 -9.21 -16.76
C ASP A 225 4.38 -9.90 -16.75
N SER A 226 3.32 -9.13 -16.98
CA SER A 226 1.94 -9.61 -17.01
C SER A 226 1.05 -8.62 -17.75
N LEU A 227 -0.08 -9.12 -18.29
CA LEU A 227 -1.12 -8.29 -18.90
C LEU A 227 -2.25 -7.98 -17.91
N ASP A 228 -2.61 -8.95 -17.06
CA ASP A 228 -3.83 -8.92 -16.24
C ASP A 228 -3.63 -9.44 -14.81
N ALA A 229 -2.39 -9.69 -14.41
CA ALA A 229 -1.99 -10.30 -13.14
C ALA A 229 -2.50 -11.73 -12.89
N ARG A 230 -3.24 -12.38 -13.80
CA ARG A 230 -3.70 -13.79 -13.65
C ARG A 230 -2.56 -14.75 -13.92
N VAL A 231 -1.81 -14.50 -14.98
CA VAL A 231 -0.56 -15.20 -15.33
C VAL A 231 0.56 -14.17 -15.37
N ALA A 232 1.71 -14.51 -14.78
CA ALA A 232 2.87 -13.62 -14.77
C ALA A 232 4.16 -14.42 -14.87
N ARG A 233 5.17 -13.84 -15.50
CA ARG A 233 6.53 -14.39 -15.55
C ARG A 233 7.51 -13.39 -14.96
N PRO A 234 8.56 -13.84 -14.27
CA PRO A 234 9.60 -12.94 -13.82
C PRO A 234 10.26 -12.26 -15.00
N THR A 235 10.39 -10.94 -14.92
CA THR A 235 11.04 -10.13 -15.96
C THR A 235 12.48 -10.59 -16.13
N ARG A 236 12.95 -10.75 -17.37
CA ARG A 236 14.34 -11.11 -17.65
C ARG A 236 15.24 -9.88 -17.56
N LEU A 237 15.45 -9.39 -16.34
CA LEU A 237 16.33 -8.25 -16.10
C LEU A 237 17.79 -8.61 -16.45
N PRO A 238 18.56 -7.70 -17.09
CA PRO A 238 19.99 -7.89 -17.26
C PRO A 238 20.66 -8.14 -15.91
N PHE A 239 21.62 -9.06 -15.86
CA PHE A 239 22.28 -9.43 -14.61
C PHE A 239 23.00 -8.23 -13.97
N ASP A 240 23.63 -7.37 -14.79
CA ASP A 240 24.23 -6.11 -14.36
C ASP A 240 23.24 -5.19 -13.60
N THR A 241 21.97 -5.19 -13.99
CA THR A 241 20.92 -4.43 -13.29
C THR A 241 20.66 -5.04 -11.92
N LEU A 242 20.58 -6.37 -11.83
CA LEU A 242 20.41 -7.08 -10.56
C LEU A 242 21.59 -6.85 -9.62
N GLU A 243 22.83 -6.91 -10.13
CA GLU A 243 24.05 -6.64 -9.36
C GLU A 243 24.07 -5.20 -8.82
N LYS A 244 23.73 -4.20 -9.65
CA LYS A 244 23.64 -2.80 -9.22
C LYS A 244 22.60 -2.59 -8.13
N ILE A 245 21.44 -3.23 -8.24
CA ILE A 245 20.40 -3.16 -7.21
C ILE A 245 20.89 -3.83 -5.92
N ALA A 246 21.47 -5.02 -6.01
CA ALA A 246 21.97 -5.78 -4.86
C ALA A 246 23.06 -5.00 -4.12
N ALA A 247 24.06 -4.48 -4.84
CA ALA A 247 25.12 -3.66 -4.26
C ALA A 247 24.55 -2.43 -3.55
N ARG A 248 23.57 -1.75 -4.16
CA ARG A 248 22.96 -0.57 -3.55
C ARG A 248 22.14 -0.89 -2.31
N ILE A 249 21.43 -2.01 -2.28
CA ILE A 249 20.66 -2.47 -1.12
C ILE A 249 21.59 -2.76 0.06
N VAL A 250 22.66 -3.54 -0.16
CA VAL A 250 23.61 -3.93 0.89
C VAL A 250 24.38 -2.71 1.43
N ASP A 251 24.78 -1.78 0.56
CA ASP A 251 25.43 -0.52 0.94
C ASP A 251 24.50 0.39 1.78
N ALA A 252 23.27 0.62 1.32
CA ALA A 252 22.35 1.57 1.95
C ALA A 252 21.63 1.02 3.19
N ILE A 253 21.62 -0.29 3.39
CA ILE A 253 20.85 -0.97 4.45
C ILE A 253 21.77 -1.90 5.24
N PRO A 254 22.43 -1.39 6.31
CA PRO A 254 23.47 -2.12 7.03
C PRO A 254 23.10 -3.51 7.56
N GLY A 255 21.81 -3.76 7.82
CA GLY A 255 21.30 -5.03 8.33
C GLY A 255 20.97 -6.07 7.25
N VAL A 256 21.06 -5.73 5.96
CA VAL A 256 20.82 -6.66 4.84
C VAL A 256 22.16 -7.17 4.33
N VAL A 257 22.26 -8.49 4.14
CA VAL A 257 23.51 -9.17 3.75
C VAL A 257 23.34 -10.09 2.54
N SER A 258 22.10 -10.32 2.10
CA SER A 258 21.77 -11.15 0.95
C SER A 258 20.64 -10.51 0.14
N VAL A 259 20.74 -10.60 -1.18
CA VAL A 259 19.71 -10.18 -2.12
C VAL A 259 19.46 -11.31 -3.10
N THR A 260 18.19 -11.70 -3.27
CA THR A 260 17.77 -12.77 -4.18
C THR A 260 16.80 -12.24 -5.23
N TYR A 261 16.59 -13.00 -6.31
CA TYR A 261 15.62 -12.67 -7.36
C TYR A 261 14.67 -13.84 -7.59
N ASN A 262 13.36 -13.57 -7.62
CA ASN A 262 12.36 -14.60 -7.88
C ASN A 262 12.34 -14.98 -9.37
N ILE A 263 12.45 -16.28 -9.66
CA ILE A 263 12.47 -16.81 -11.03
C ILE A 263 11.31 -17.79 -11.32
N THR A 264 10.37 -17.94 -10.38
CA THR A 264 9.24 -18.87 -10.50
C THR A 264 8.04 -18.16 -11.12
N PRO A 265 7.39 -18.71 -12.17
CA PRO A 265 6.21 -18.10 -12.75
C PRO A 265 4.98 -18.15 -11.83
N LYS A 266 3.98 -17.33 -12.15
CA LYS A 266 2.61 -17.44 -11.65
C LYS A 266 1.74 -18.09 -12.74
N PRO A 267 1.16 -19.28 -12.51
CA PRO A 267 1.42 -20.24 -11.40
C PRO A 267 2.79 -20.95 -11.53
N PRO A 268 3.31 -21.61 -10.47
CA PRO A 268 2.67 -21.89 -9.17
C PRO A 268 2.81 -20.79 -8.12
N SER A 269 3.65 -19.77 -8.35
CA SER A 269 3.85 -18.67 -7.39
C SER A 269 2.75 -17.59 -7.50
N THR A 270 2.86 -16.56 -6.68
CA THR A 270 2.05 -15.34 -6.70
C THR A 270 2.94 -14.12 -6.86
N ILE A 271 2.37 -13.01 -7.37
CA ILE A 271 3.11 -11.75 -7.53
C ILE A 271 3.63 -11.26 -6.17
N GLU A 272 2.73 -11.24 -5.18
CA GLU A 272 3.01 -10.97 -3.77
C GLU A 272 3.57 -12.21 -3.06
N ALA A 273 4.30 -12.00 -1.96
CA ALA A 273 4.88 -13.08 -1.16
C ALA A 273 4.09 -13.37 0.14
N VAL A 274 3.16 -12.48 0.49
CA VAL A 274 2.39 -12.42 1.73
C VAL A 274 0.95 -12.11 1.33
#